data_AF-A0A7S1AKR9-F1
#
_entry.id   AF-A0A7S1AKR9-F1
#
_cell.length_a   1.000
_cell.length_b   1.000
_cell.length_c   1.000
_cell.angle_alpha   90.00
_cell.angle_beta   90.00
_cell.angle_gamma   90.00
#
_symmetry.space_group_name_H-M   'P 1'
#
loop_
_entity.id
_entity.type
_entity.pdbx_description
1 polymer ?
#
loop_
_entity_poly.entity_id
_entity_poly.type
_entity_poly.pdbx_seq_one_letter_code
_entity_poly.pdbx_strand_id
1 'polypeptide(L)'
;FGSSCTVQVPPCRVGLVVSWHVRGSMVQSGVQPLDLEGCLNQLCDTVSKQISFTLLCIRAQIKSPDDFEHAHRVITTLLEAVEDAKALTKKPALLTCSDVLPNLVLDSLGAEPPETPCVSGVLNPNWLFRLMWDMFVMCLVLADSVILPLQLAWPSGGVTTFDTGWLWFTTSCFVTDMCLTFVTAYSVQDKGVLVTSKFRIATFYLSGWFPLDLLSILPWGMLTQFMGGSTAGTLGRSTRMVKFARFARLLRMARLAKLAAMWERLEDFVGSVLLRQSVLILRPVGLLVMICHWYSCFWWMTGDPEGTIGALVSGDHWTEMPQTTGPPWLERSPFEQYVFCFYWTLGVMRTMPAEVTPANLFERTSVLVFMFIAFSVFATCISQLTTTYMKINGQNREFEDDMALLKVKLRSRRVDAQLASIVRDFMKYQFGRKRGLYMRDGYAIKNLGHPNIQSVVSFALWGPLLKKLAFCEDCMLSNEMLRSVFEKATSDEDYPSNQVICSAGCVATECIIVMDGELKVHGGELNGPIQIVNEHCLLTEDEVFSDTTVTTKTCVQVLKVRKEALFLSCRRHGLIGDDGKWLTQHKPRARSGSGTSCVGAYV
;
A
#
# COMPACT_ATOMS: atom_id res chain seq x y z
N PHE A 1 -47.51 55.07 16.45
CA PHE A 1 -47.69 54.45 17.77
C PHE A 1 -46.83 53.19 17.83
N GLY A 2 -45.77 53.18 18.66
CA GLY A 2 -44.91 52.05 19.12
C GLY A 2 -44.37 51.06 18.07
N SER A 3 -43.12 50.60 18.04
CA SER A 3 -42.05 50.48 19.02
C SER A 3 -40.85 49.80 18.32
N SER A 4 -39.63 50.23 18.64
CA SER A 4 -38.38 49.43 18.65
C SER A 4 -37.89 48.75 17.34
N CYS A 5 -36.98 49.40 16.62
CA CYS A 5 -36.03 48.73 15.72
C CYS A 5 -34.60 48.87 16.25
N THR A 6 -34.14 47.87 16.99
CA THR A 6 -32.72 47.61 17.25
C THR A 6 -32.10 46.93 16.02
N VAL A 7 -31.28 47.64 15.27
CA VAL A 7 -30.47 47.05 14.19
C VAL A 7 -29.15 46.57 14.79
N GLN A 8 -29.05 45.26 15.04
CA GLN A 8 -27.78 44.57 15.23
C GLN A 8 -27.08 44.42 13.88
N VAL A 9 -25.88 44.99 13.73
CA VAL A 9 -24.97 44.71 12.61
C VAL A 9 -23.91 43.72 13.09
N PRO A 10 -23.79 42.51 12.50
CA PRO A 10 -22.82 41.51 12.93
C PRO A 10 -21.39 41.87 12.48
N PRO A 11 -20.35 41.56 13.28
CA PRO A 11 -18.95 41.80 12.95
C PRO A 11 -18.45 40.62 12.11
N CYS A 12 -18.18 40.79 10.82
CA CYS A 12 -17.31 39.92 10.00
C CYS A 12 -17.40 40.29 8.51
N ARG A 13 -16.75 41.39 8.05
CA ARG A 13 -16.50 41.62 6.60
C ARG A 13 -15.22 42.41 6.29
N VAL A 14 -14.16 42.27 7.09
CA VAL A 14 -12.83 42.86 6.77
C VAL A 14 -11.90 41.84 6.10
N GLY A 15 -12.08 40.53 6.34
CA GLY A 15 -11.24 39.48 5.73
C GLY A 15 -11.41 39.27 4.22
N LEU A 16 -12.51 39.77 3.62
CA LEU A 16 -12.82 39.52 2.20
C LEU A 16 -12.15 40.51 1.23
N VAL A 17 -11.84 41.73 1.69
CA VAL A 17 -11.22 42.77 0.83
C VAL A 17 -9.72 42.53 0.66
N VAL A 18 -9.05 41.98 1.69
CA VAL A 18 -7.63 41.63 1.64
C VAL A 18 -7.37 40.42 0.72
N SER A 19 -8.31 39.46 0.68
CA SER A 19 -8.23 38.29 -0.22
C SER A 19 -8.30 38.69 -1.71
N TRP A 20 -9.08 39.72 -2.05
CA TRP A 20 -9.25 40.16 -3.45
C TRP A 20 -8.04 40.94 -3.97
N HIS A 21 -7.40 41.78 -3.15
CA HIS A 21 -6.23 42.54 -3.60
C HIS A 21 -4.98 41.67 -3.77
N VAL A 22 -4.79 40.66 -2.90
CA VAL A 22 -3.68 39.71 -3.02
C VAL A 22 -3.85 38.76 -4.23
N ARG A 23 -5.08 38.36 -4.56
CA ARG A 23 -5.34 37.57 -5.78
C ARG A 23 -5.21 38.37 -7.08
N GLY A 24 -5.52 39.66 -7.06
CA GLY A 24 -5.40 40.53 -8.24
C GLY A 24 -3.95 40.73 -8.69
N SER A 25 -3.00 40.77 -7.77
CA SER A 25 -1.58 41.02 -8.09
C SER A 25 -0.77 39.75 -8.40
N MET A 26 -1.28 38.55 -8.07
CA MET A 26 -0.59 37.27 -8.32
C MET A 26 -0.66 36.78 -9.77
N VAL A 27 -1.43 37.42 -10.65
CA VAL A 27 -1.65 36.94 -12.04
C VAL A 27 -0.72 37.61 -13.06
N GLN A 28 0.10 38.61 -12.68
CA GLN A 28 0.82 39.42 -13.68
C GLN A 28 2.34 39.58 -13.56
N SER A 29 3.05 38.98 -12.60
CA SER A 29 4.51 39.14 -12.56
C SER A 29 5.24 37.87 -12.12
N GLY A 30 5.96 37.26 -13.07
CA GLY A 30 6.95 36.24 -12.79
C GLY A 30 8.11 36.79 -11.97
N VAL A 31 8.60 35.96 -11.05
CA VAL A 31 9.94 35.97 -10.43
C VAL A 31 10.42 37.33 -9.90
N GLN A 32 9.97 37.73 -8.71
CA GLN A 32 10.76 38.52 -7.76
C GLN A 32 10.35 38.18 -6.30
N PRO A 33 11.27 38.23 -5.32
CA PRO A 33 10.94 37.99 -3.91
C PRO A 33 9.95 39.05 -3.44
N LEU A 34 8.79 38.62 -2.92
CA LEU A 34 7.80 39.54 -2.35
C LEU A 34 8.41 40.25 -1.14
N ASP A 35 8.57 41.57 -1.23
CA ASP A 35 8.84 42.46 -0.10
C ASP A 35 7.60 42.55 0.81
N LEU A 36 7.41 41.49 1.59
CA LEU A 36 6.29 41.33 2.51
C LEU A 36 6.29 42.44 3.58
N GLU A 37 7.47 42.92 3.95
CA GLU A 37 7.68 43.99 4.94
C GLU A 37 7.24 45.34 4.37
N GLY A 38 7.60 45.66 3.13
CA GLY A 38 7.11 46.85 2.43
C GLY A 38 5.59 46.86 2.30
N CYS A 39 4.98 45.73 1.93
CA CYS A 39 3.54 45.61 1.72
C CYS A 39 2.74 45.74 3.04
N LEU A 40 3.24 45.14 4.13
CA LEU A 40 2.62 45.26 5.47
C LEU A 40 2.75 46.69 6.02
N ASN A 41 3.89 47.35 5.81
CA ASN A 41 4.08 48.73 6.22
C ASN A 41 3.13 49.67 5.47
N GLN A 42 2.93 49.46 4.17
CA GLN A 42 2.00 50.23 3.36
C GLN A 42 0.54 50.03 3.79
N LEU A 43 0.16 48.80 4.16
CA LEU A 43 -1.16 48.48 4.69
C LEU A 43 -1.41 49.17 6.04
N CYS A 44 -0.43 49.11 6.96
CA CYS A 44 -0.51 49.79 8.26
C CYS A 44 -0.63 51.31 8.10
N ASP A 45 0.11 51.90 7.15
CA ASP A 45 0.06 53.35 6.87
C ASP A 45 -1.31 53.77 6.30
N THR A 46 -1.90 52.93 5.46
CA THR A 46 -3.22 53.17 4.85
C THR A 46 -4.34 53.08 5.90
N VAL A 47 -4.27 52.09 6.79
CA VAL A 47 -5.22 51.92 7.90
C VAL A 47 -5.11 53.10 8.89
N SER A 48 -3.89 53.54 9.21
CA SER A 48 -3.65 54.72 10.07
C SER A 48 -4.27 56.00 9.50
N LYS A 49 -4.12 56.23 8.18
CA LYS A 49 -4.72 57.37 7.48
C LYS A 49 -6.25 57.31 7.45
N GLN A 50 -6.84 56.12 7.26
CA GLN A 50 -8.30 55.94 7.32
C GLN A 50 -8.87 56.17 8.72
N ILE A 51 -8.18 55.70 9.77
CA ILE A 51 -8.59 55.94 11.16
C ILE A 51 -8.52 57.44 11.48
N SER A 52 -7.46 58.13 11.04
CA SER A 52 -7.30 59.58 11.23
C SER A 52 -8.36 60.41 10.52
N PHE A 53 -8.76 60.00 9.31
CA PHE A 53 -9.87 60.64 8.57
C PHE A 53 -11.22 60.42 9.26
N THR A 54 -11.46 59.20 9.75
CA THR A 54 -12.69 58.85 10.48
C THR A 54 -12.79 59.63 11.79
N LEU A 55 -11.67 59.84 12.48
CA LEU A 55 -11.54 60.70 13.66
C LEU A 55 -11.89 62.17 13.39
N LEU A 56 -11.45 62.73 12.26
CA LEU A 56 -11.79 64.08 11.82
C LEU A 56 -13.29 64.24 11.54
N CYS A 57 -13.91 63.23 10.93
CA CYS A 57 -15.35 63.20 10.67
C CYS A 57 -16.17 63.09 11.97
N ILE A 58 -15.72 62.26 12.92
CA ILE A 58 -16.36 62.09 14.23
C ILE A 58 -16.24 63.38 15.07
N ARG A 59 -15.08 64.04 15.05
CA ARG A 59 -14.86 65.32 15.75
C ARG A 59 -15.75 66.47 15.23
N ALA A 60 -16.20 66.38 13.98
CA ALA A 60 -17.09 67.38 13.37
C ALA A 60 -18.58 67.20 13.72
N GLN A 61 -18.98 66.10 14.38
CA GLN A 61 -20.41 65.78 14.61
C GLN A 61 -20.85 65.53 16.06
N ILE A 62 -19.98 65.63 17.07
CA ILE A 62 -20.35 65.27 18.45
C ILE A 62 -20.93 66.45 19.25
N LYS A 63 -22.11 66.24 19.87
CA LYS A 63 -22.77 67.17 20.81
C LYS A 63 -22.88 66.66 22.27
N SER A 64 -22.36 65.47 22.59
CA SER A 64 -22.42 64.86 23.93
C SER A 64 -21.04 64.34 24.37
N PRO A 65 -20.62 64.56 25.64
CA PRO A 65 -19.29 64.20 26.13
C PRO A 65 -19.06 62.68 26.28
N ASP A 66 -20.10 61.87 26.49
CA ASP A 66 -19.97 60.43 26.77
C ASP A 66 -19.61 59.60 25.50
N ASP A 67 -20.06 60.04 24.32
CA ASP A 67 -19.75 59.38 23.04
C ASP A 67 -18.28 59.58 22.62
N PHE A 68 -17.66 60.66 23.08
CA PHE A 68 -16.25 60.94 22.84
C PHE A 68 -15.34 59.97 23.62
N GLU A 69 -15.70 59.66 24.86
CA GLU A 69 -14.90 58.78 25.72
C GLU A 69 -14.92 57.33 25.23
N HIS A 70 -16.07 56.87 24.70
CA HIS A 70 -16.19 55.53 24.11
C HIS A 70 -15.39 55.41 22.81
N ALA A 71 -15.46 56.42 21.93
CA ALA A 71 -14.66 56.46 20.71
C ALA A 71 -13.16 56.50 21.01
N HIS A 72 -12.73 57.30 21.99
CA HIS A 72 -11.32 57.39 22.39
C HIS A 72 -10.76 56.05 22.87
N ARG A 73 -11.53 55.28 23.65
CA ARG A 73 -11.10 53.95 24.14
C ARG A 73 -10.90 52.94 23.01
N VAL A 74 -11.86 52.85 22.09
CA VAL A 74 -11.75 51.94 20.93
C VAL A 74 -10.52 52.27 20.08
N ILE A 75 -10.18 53.56 19.97
CA ILE A 75 -9.05 54.05 19.17
C ILE A 75 -7.71 53.74 19.84
N THR A 76 -7.59 53.92 21.15
CA THR A 76 -6.38 53.52 21.88
C THR A 76 -6.11 52.02 21.77
N THR A 77 -7.16 51.19 21.85
CA THR A 77 -7.00 49.73 21.73
C THR A 77 -6.59 49.30 20.30
N LEU A 78 -7.09 50.00 19.27
CA LEU A 78 -6.69 49.73 17.89
C LEU A 78 -5.25 50.19 17.60
N LEU A 79 -4.80 51.29 18.20
CA LEU A 79 -3.41 51.76 18.07
C LEU A 79 -2.43 50.82 18.77
N GLU A 80 -2.75 50.35 19.98
CA GLU A 80 -1.95 49.34 20.69
C GLU A 80 -1.84 48.03 19.90
N ALA A 81 -2.95 47.54 19.34
CA ALA A 81 -2.95 46.33 18.52
C ALA A 81 -2.09 46.45 17.25
N VAL A 82 -1.99 47.66 16.67
CA VAL A 82 -1.13 47.93 15.51
C VAL A 82 0.35 48.02 15.91
N GLU A 83 0.67 48.60 17.06
CA GLU A 83 2.05 48.64 17.58
C GLU A 83 2.55 47.24 17.96
N ASP A 84 1.71 46.40 18.57
CA ASP A 84 2.02 45.01 18.88
C ASP A 84 2.28 44.18 17.62
N ALA A 85 1.46 44.38 16.57
CA ALA A 85 1.68 43.75 15.27
C ALA A 85 3.02 44.18 14.64
N LYS A 86 3.42 45.44 14.82
CA LYS A 86 4.70 45.99 14.34
C LYS A 86 5.91 45.48 15.16
N ALA A 87 5.70 45.15 16.44
CA ALA A 87 6.71 44.54 17.30
C ALA A 87 6.96 43.06 16.92
N LEU A 88 5.91 42.34 16.52
CA LEU A 88 6.00 40.94 16.07
C LEU A 88 6.81 40.80 14.77
N THR A 89 6.78 41.78 13.87
CA THR A 89 7.58 41.78 12.63
C THR A 89 9.07 42.07 12.84
N LYS A 90 9.48 42.61 14.00
CA LYS A 90 10.86 42.98 14.31
C LYS A 90 11.73 41.85 14.89
N LYS A 91 11.19 40.65 15.11
CA LYS A 91 11.99 39.48 15.52
C LYS A 91 12.34 38.63 14.30
N PRO A 92 13.55 38.77 13.72
CA PRO A 92 14.06 37.76 12.81
C PRO A 92 14.53 36.58 13.66
N ALA A 93 13.60 35.74 14.12
CA ALA A 93 13.98 34.37 14.42
C ALA A 93 14.26 33.73 13.06
N LEU A 94 15.54 33.56 12.75
CA LEU A 94 16.07 32.75 11.66
C LEU A 94 15.50 31.32 11.73
N LEU A 95 14.24 31.13 11.35
CA LEU A 95 13.77 29.84 10.85
C LEU A 95 13.92 29.94 9.35
N THR A 96 15.04 29.43 8.84
CA THR A 96 15.22 29.37 7.40
C THR A 96 14.17 28.43 6.84
N CYS A 97 13.70 28.68 5.61
CA CYS A 97 12.72 27.80 4.97
C CYS A 97 13.21 26.33 4.90
N SER A 98 14.51 26.11 5.04
CA SER A 98 15.16 24.79 5.17
C SER A 98 14.77 24.01 6.44
N ASP A 99 14.41 24.70 7.52
CA ASP A 99 14.09 24.08 8.81
C ASP A 99 12.60 23.69 8.89
N VAL A 100 11.71 24.41 8.19
CA VAL A 100 10.26 24.13 8.19
C VAL A 100 9.86 23.11 7.11
N LEU A 101 10.58 23.09 5.97
CA LEU A 101 10.27 22.25 4.81
C LEU A 101 10.23 20.74 5.14
N PRO A 102 11.14 20.17 5.97
CA PRO A 102 11.12 18.74 6.30
C PRO A 102 9.87 18.34 7.07
N ASN A 103 9.36 19.19 7.97
CA ASN A 103 8.15 18.94 8.76
C ASN A 103 6.89 19.07 7.90
N LEU A 104 6.83 20.06 7.00
CA LEU A 104 5.74 20.17 6.03
C LEU A 104 5.71 18.97 5.07
N VAL A 105 6.90 18.49 4.68
CA VAL A 105 7.05 17.29 3.86
C VAL A 105 6.62 16.04 4.64
N LEU A 106 6.98 15.92 5.92
CA LEU A 106 6.54 14.82 6.80
C LEU A 106 5.03 14.83 7.03
N ASP A 107 4.44 15.99 7.28
CA ASP A 107 2.98 16.14 7.39
C ASP A 107 2.29 15.86 6.06
N SER A 108 2.91 16.21 4.92
CA SER A 108 2.36 15.91 3.58
C SER A 108 2.54 14.45 3.14
N LEU A 109 3.59 13.77 3.58
CA LEU A 109 3.92 12.38 3.24
C LEU A 109 3.30 11.38 4.23
N GLY A 110 3.16 11.79 5.49
CA GLY A 110 2.53 11.05 6.58
C GLY A 110 1.04 11.32 6.74
N ALA A 111 0.50 12.35 6.07
CA ALA A 111 -0.92 12.43 5.82
C ALA A 111 -1.30 11.25 4.91
N GLU A 112 -1.73 10.15 5.52
CA GLU A 112 -2.44 9.11 4.79
C GLU A 112 -3.50 9.80 3.93
N PRO A 113 -3.57 9.51 2.61
CA PRO A 113 -4.64 10.03 1.79
C PRO A 113 -5.92 9.65 2.53
N PRO A 114 -6.75 10.62 2.93
CA PRO A 114 -7.83 10.31 3.85
C PRO A 114 -8.64 9.19 3.20
N GLU A 115 -8.87 8.10 3.93
CA GLU A 115 -9.78 6.99 3.58
C GLU A 115 -11.23 7.51 3.53
N THR A 116 -11.40 8.64 2.86
CA THR A 116 -12.67 9.27 2.63
C THR A 116 -13.40 8.38 1.65
N PRO A 117 -14.62 7.93 2.02
CA PRO A 117 -15.43 7.08 1.14
C PRO A 117 -15.72 7.77 -0.20
N CYS A 118 -15.75 9.11 -0.20
CA CYS A 118 -15.95 9.92 -1.40
C CYS A 118 -14.88 11.01 -1.52
N VAL A 119 -14.24 11.11 -2.70
CA VAL A 119 -13.37 12.23 -3.06
C VAL A 119 -14.13 13.10 -4.05
N SER A 120 -14.45 14.35 -3.66
CA SER A 120 -15.17 15.30 -4.53
C SER A 120 -16.52 14.79 -5.08
N GLY A 121 -17.27 14.02 -4.28
CA GLY A 121 -18.59 13.49 -4.67
C GLY A 121 -18.53 12.32 -5.68
N VAL A 122 -17.38 11.64 -5.76
CA VAL A 122 -17.12 10.42 -6.53
C VAL A 122 -16.54 9.37 -5.58
N LEU A 123 -16.91 8.11 -5.78
CA LEU A 123 -16.49 6.98 -4.94
C LEU A 123 -14.98 6.75 -5.09
N ASN A 124 -14.31 6.63 -3.94
CA ASN A 124 -12.89 6.30 -3.91
C ASN A 124 -12.68 4.83 -4.30
N PRO A 125 -11.88 4.51 -5.35
CA PRO A 125 -11.63 3.13 -5.75
C PRO A 125 -10.90 2.30 -4.69
N ASN A 126 -10.12 2.96 -3.82
CA ASN A 126 -9.36 2.29 -2.75
C ASN A 126 -10.18 2.11 -1.46
N TRP A 127 -11.45 2.56 -1.44
CA TRP A 127 -12.29 2.39 -0.28
C TRP A 127 -12.63 0.91 -0.06
N LEU A 128 -12.50 0.43 1.18
CA LEU A 128 -12.67 -0.98 1.52
C LEU A 128 -14.02 -1.55 1.07
N PHE A 129 -15.10 -0.79 1.18
CA PHE A 129 -16.43 -1.22 0.70
C PHE A 129 -16.45 -1.44 -0.81
N ARG A 130 -15.81 -0.56 -1.60
CA ARG A 130 -15.74 -0.72 -3.06
C ARG A 130 -14.92 -1.96 -3.42
N LEU A 131 -13.82 -2.20 -2.72
CA LEU A 131 -13.03 -3.42 -2.91
C LEU A 131 -13.83 -4.69 -2.57
N MET A 132 -14.53 -4.71 -1.42
CA MET A 132 -15.39 -5.82 -1.03
C MET A 132 -16.51 -6.07 -2.05
N TRP A 133 -17.09 -5.00 -2.60
CA TRP A 133 -18.06 -5.10 -3.68
C TRP A 133 -17.46 -5.70 -4.96
N ASP A 134 -16.28 -5.24 -5.38
CA ASP A 134 -15.56 -5.79 -6.54
C ASP A 134 -15.26 -7.29 -6.34
N MET A 135 -14.85 -7.69 -5.12
CA MET A 135 -14.65 -9.11 -4.76
C MET A 135 -15.95 -9.92 -4.78
N PHE A 136 -17.05 -9.35 -4.30
CA PHE A 136 -18.36 -9.99 -4.35
C PHE A 136 -18.84 -10.19 -5.80
N VAL A 137 -18.74 -9.16 -6.64
CA VAL A 137 -19.06 -9.24 -8.07
C VAL A 137 -18.17 -10.26 -8.77
N MET A 138 -16.88 -10.31 -8.42
CA MET A 138 -15.96 -11.31 -8.94
C MET A 138 -16.41 -12.74 -8.61
N CYS A 139 -16.80 -13.00 -7.36
CA CYS A 139 -17.36 -14.30 -6.95
C CYS A 139 -18.64 -14.65 -7.73
N LEU A 140 -19.52 -13.67 -7.99
CA LEU A 140 -20.72 -13.89 -8.80
C LEU A 140 -20.38 -14.24 -10.26
N VAL A 141 -19.40 -13.56 -10.86
CA VAL A 141 -18.94 -13.89 -12.23
C VAL A 141 -18.35 -15.29 -12.28
N LEU A 142 -17.56 -15.69 -11.29
CA LEU A 142 -17.03 -17.06 -11.20
C LEU A 142 -18.15 -18.10 -11.01
N ALA A 143 -19.15 -17.81 -10.17
CA ALA A 143 -20.31 -18.69 -10.01
C ALA A 143 -21.11 -18.84 -11.31
N ASP A 144 -21.40 -17.74 -12.01
CA ASP A 144 -22.06 -17.77 -13.33
C ASP A 144 -21.21 -18.56 -14.35
N SER A 145 -19.88 -18.48 -14.26
CA SER A 145 -18.97 -19.22 -15.13
C SER A 145 -19.00 -20.74 -14.96
N VAL A 146 -19.52 -21.22 -13.83
CA VAL A 146 -19.75 -22.65 -13.53
C VAL A 146 -21.21 -23.05 -13.80
N ILE A 147 -22.17 -22.22 -13.38
CA ILE A 147 -23.59 -22.56 -13.44
C ILE A 147 -24.11 -22.52 -14.88
N LEU A 148 -23.73 -21.51 -15.68
CA LEU A 148 -24.29 -21.35 -17.03
C LEU A 148 -23.94 -22.52 -17.97
N PRO A 149 -22.66 -22.99 -18.06
CA PRO A 149 -22.33 -24.15 -18.89
C PRO A 149 -23.05 -25.42 -18.43
N LEU A 150 -23.20 -25.60 -17.10
CA LEU A 150 -23.94 -26.73 -16.53
C LEU A 150 -25.41 -26.71 -16.95
N GLN A 151 -26.07 -25.55 -16.89
CA GLN A 151 -27.46 -25.38 -17.36
C GLN A 151 -27.62 -25.60 -18.87
N LEU A 152 -26.57 -25.33 -19.66
CA LEU A 152 -26.57 -25.60 -21.12
C LEU A 152 -26.36 -27.07 -21.45
N ALA A 153 -25.56 -27.78 -20.64
CA ALA A 153 -25.24 -29.19 -20.81
C ALA A 153 -26.35 -30.11 -20.28
N TRP A 154 -26.93 -29.82 -19.12
CA TRP A 154 -28.05 -30.56 -18.54
C TRP A 154 -29.31 -29.68 -18.46
N PRO A 155 -29.99 -29.44 -19.59
CA PRO A 155 -31.23 -28.67 -19.58
C PRO A 155 -32.31 -29.45 -18.81
N SER A 156 -32.69 -28.97 -17.63
CA SER A 156 -33.91 -29.43 -16.98
C SER A 156 -35.10 -29.12 -17.89
N GLY A 157 -36.07 -30.04 -18.00
CA GLY A 157 -37.24 -29.94 -18.90
C GLY A 157 -38.20 -28.76 -18.65
N GLY A 158 -37.79 -27.75 -17.87
CA GLY A 158 -38.48 -26.50 -17.61
C GLY A 158 -37.56 -25.48 -16.91
N VAL A 159 -37.92 -24.21 -16.93
CA VAL A 159 -37.22 -23.17 -16.15
C VAL A 159 -37.52 -23.40 -14.67
N THR A 160 -36.53 -23.75 -13.86
CA THR A 160 -36.77 -23.91 -12.42
C THR A 160 -36.96 -22.55 -11.75
N THR A 161 -37.64 -22.54 -10.61
CA THR A 161 -37.77 -21.34 -9.77
C THR A 161 -36.39 -20.83 -9.32
N PHE A 162 -35.45 -21.75 -9.08
CA PHE A 162 -34.06 -21.44 -8.76
C PHE A 162 -33.34 -20.74 -9.92
N ASP A 163 -33.43 -21.25 -11.14
CA ASP A 163 -32.78 -20.65 -12.32
C ASP A 163 -33.26 -19.22 -12.57
N THR A 164 -34.56 -19.00 -12.42
CA THR A 164 -35.18 -17.69 -12.58
C THR A 164 -34.76 -16.74 -11.45
N GLY A 165 -34.76 -17.21 -10.20
CA GLY A 165 -34.31 -16.43 -9.04
C GLY A 165 -32.83 -16.03 -9.14
N TRP A 166 -31.95 -16.97 -9.47
CA TRP A 166 -30.52 -16.73 -9.68
C TRP A 166 -30.28 -15.71 -10.79
N LEU A 167 -31.00 -15.85 -11.92
CA LEU A 167 -30.93 -14.92 -13.04
C LEU A 167 -31.24 -13.48 -12.63
N TRP A 168 -32.33 -13.25 -11.90
CA TRP A 168 -32.72 -11.90 -11.47
C TRP A 168 -31.77 -11.33 -10.42
N PHE A 169 -31.31 -12.17 -9.50
CA PHE A 169 -30.34 -11.79 -8.48
C PHE A 169 -29.02 -11.32 -9.11
N THR A 170 -28.40 -12.13 -9.96
CA THR A 170 -27.13 -11.76 -10.62
C THR A 170 -27.29 -10.56 -11.53
N THR A 171 -28.41 -10.48 -12.28
CA THR A 171 -28.71 -9.31 -13.13
C THR A 171 -28.82 -8.02 -12.30
N SER A 172 -29.47 -8.05 -11.14
CA SER A 172 -29.60 -6.90 -10.25
C SER A 172 -28.24 -6.45 -9.68
N CYS A 173 -27.39 -7.39 -9.28
CA CYS A 173 -26.03 -7.12 -8.82
C CYS A 173 -25.17 -6.50 -9.93
N PHE A 174 -25.26 -7.01 -11.17
CA PHE A 174 -24.48 -6.46 -12.29
C PHE A 174 -24.95 -5.09 -12.75
N VAL A 175 -26.26 -4.81 -12.70
CA VAL A 175 -26.79 -3.44 -12.92
C VAL A 175 -26.25 -2.50 -11.86
N THR A 176 -26.22 -2.93 -10.60
CA THR A 176 -25.67 -2.14 -9.49
C THR A 176 -24.17 -1.87 -9.69
N ASP A 177 -23.39 -2.87 -10.10
CA ASP A 177 -21.97 -2.70 -10.41
C ASP A 177 -21.74 -1.71 -11.57
N MET A 178 -22.54 -1.79 -12.62
CA MET A 178 -22.51 -0.83 -13.73
C MET A 178 -22.76 0.59 -13.24
N CYS A 179 -23.80 0.81 -12.43
CA CYS A 179 -24.10 2.12 -11.84
C CYS A 179 -22.96 2.63 -10.96
N LEU A 180 -22.38 1.78 -10.11
CA LEU A 180 -21.25 2.15 -9.25
C LEU A 180 -20.00 2.49 -10.07
N THR A 181 -19.78 1.82 -11.20
CA THR A 181 -18.64 2.10 -12.08
C THR A 181 -18.70 3.52 -12.66
N PHE A 182 -19.89 4.04 -13.00
CA PHE A 182 -20.06 5.44 -13.42
C PHE A 182 -19.73 6.47 -12.32
N VAL A 183 -19.79 6.06 -11.05
CA VAL A 183 -19.56 6.93 -9.89
C VAL A 183 -18.19 6.65 -9.25
N THR A 184 -17.38 5.74 -9.79
CA THR A 184 -16.06 5.40 -9.23
C THR A 184 -14.95 6.14 -9.96
N ALA A 185 -14.05 6.78 -9.21
CA ALA A 185 -12.89 7.44 -9.78
C ALA A 185 -11.88 6.41 -10.31
N TYR A 186 -11.15 6.75 -11.37
CA TYR A 186 -10.07 5.90 -11.89
C TYR A 186 -8.72 6.60 -11.72
N SER A 187 -7.69 5.79 -11.46
CA SER A 187 -6.31 6.27 -11.40
C SER A 187 -5.66 6.14 -12.77
N VAL A 188 -4.89 7.14 -13.18
CA VAL A 188 -4.02 7.03 -14.35
C VAL A 188 -2.70 6.42 -13.87
N GLN A 189 -2.46 5.15 -14.23
CA GLN A 189 -1.35 4.31 -13.76
C GLN A 189 0.03 5.00 -13.85
N ASP A 190 0.26 5.89 -14.82
CA ASP A 190 1.56 6.55 -15.02
C ASP A 190 1.80 7.82 -14.18
N LYS A 191 0.78 8.39 -13.53
CA LYS A 191 0.91 9.70 -12.88
C LYS A 191 0.45 9.74 -11.42
N GLY A 192 -0.15 8.67 -10.91
CA GLY A 192 -0.67 8.62 -9.54
C GLY A 192 -1.78 9.64 -9.24
N VAL A 193 -2.32 10.30 -10.26
CA VAL A 193 -3.39 11.30 -10.11
C VAL A 193 -4.74 10.62 -10.27
N LEU A 194 -5.57 10.73 -9.24
CA LEU A 194 -6.95 10.26 -9.24
C LEU A 194 -7.83 11.23 -10.05
N VAL A 195 -8.48 10.73 -11.10
CA VAL A 195 -9.41 11.55 -11.91
C VAL A 195 -10.81 11.50 -11.30
N THR A 196 -11.27 12.62 -10.75
CA THR A 196 -12.57 12.76 -10.06
C THR A 196 -13.65 13.43 -10.92
N SER A 197 -13.35 13.81 -12.16
CA SER A 197 -14.32 14.45 -13.06
C SER A 197 -15.34 13.44 -13.59
N LYS A 198 -16.61 13.56 -13.18
CA LYS A 198 -17.72 12.68 -13.61
C LYS A 198 -17.87 12.57 -15.12
N PHE A 199 -17.69 13.67 -15.85
CA PHE A 199 -17.77 13.67 -17.31
C PHE A 199 -16.67 12.80 -17.92
N ARG A 200 -15.42 12.93 -17.44
CA ARG A 200 -14.29 12.12 -17.93
C ARG A 200 -14.47 10.64 -17.61
N ILE A 201 -14.95 10.32 -16.41
CA ILE A 201 -15.27 8.95 -15.98
C ILE A 201 -16.30 8.33 -16.92
N ALA A 202 -17.41 9.04 -17.19
CA ALA A 202 -18.46 8.56 -18.07
C ALA A 202 -17.97 8.35 -19.51
N THR A 203 -17.24 9.31 -20.10
CA THR A 203 -16.72 9.17 -21.47
C THR A 203 -15.73 8.01 -21.60
N PHE A 204 -14.87 7.83 -20.60
CA PHE A 204 -13.90 6.74 -20.58
C PHE A 204 -14.61 5.39 -20.51
N TYR A 205 -15.57 5.24 -19.59
CA TYR A 205 -16.33 4.00 -19.43
C TYR A 205 -17.20 3.66 -20.64
N LEU A 206 -17.87 4.66 -21.23
CA LEU A 206 -18.71 4.49 -22.44
C LEU A 206 -17.91 4.02 -23.66
N SER A 207 -16.66 4.48 -23.81
CA SER A 207 -15.79 4.07 -24.92
C SER A 207 -15.15 2.68 -24.75
N GLY A 208 -15.10 2.16 -23.52
CA GLY A 208 -14.40 0.92 -23.18
C GLY A 208 -15.34 -0.22 -22.81
N TRP A 209 -15.61 -0.39 -21.51
CA TRP A 209 -16.26 -1.57 -20.95
C TRP A 209 -17.78 -1.55 -21.00
N PHE A 210 -18.40 -0.38 -21.19
CA PHE A 210 -19.85 -0.23 -21.16
C PHE A 210 -20.62 -1.11 -22.15
N PRO A 211 -20.26 -1.22 -23.46
CA PRO A 211 -21.00 -2.06 -24.40
C PRO A 211 -20.99 -3.54 -24.00
N LEU A 212 -19.86 -4.02 -23.47
CA LEU A 212 -19.69 -5.39 -22.99
C LEU A 212 -20.54 -5.64 -21.73
N ASP A 213 -20.58 -4.68 -20.80
CA ASP A 213 -21.42 -4.75 -19.62
C ASP A 213 -22.90 -4.73 -19.95
N LEU A 214 -23.32 -3.86 -20.88
CA LEU A 214 -24.70 -3.75 -21.31
C LEU A 214 -25.18 -5.07 -21.95
N LEU A 215 -24.40 -5.61 -22.88
CA LEU A 215 -24.73 -6.86 -23.59
C LEU A 215 -24.86 -8.07 -22.66
N SER A 216 -24.09 -8.07 -21.57
CA SER A 216 -24.09 -9.13 -20.56
C SER A 216 -25.15 -8.95 -19.47
N ILE A 217 -25.84 -7.80 -19.36
CA ILE A 217 -27.01 -7.63 -18.47
C ILE A 217 -28.29 -8.19 -19.13
N LEU A 218 -28.36 -8.17 -20.46
CA LEU A 218 -29.60 -8.49 -21.18
C LEU A 218 -30.11 -9.91 -20.86
N PRO A 219 -31.40 -10.05 -20.44
CA PRO A 219 -32.02 -11.34 -20.21
C PRO A 219 -32.45 -11.97 -21.54
N TRP A 220 -31.48 -12.48 -22.30
CA TRP A 220 -31.67 -13.04 -23.64
C TRP A 220 -32.78 -14.09 -23.75
N GLY A 221 -32.96 -14.92 -22.71
CA GLY A 221 -34.00 -15.94 -22.67
C GLY A 221 -35.44 -15.38 -22.67
N MET A 222 -35.66 -14.24 -21.99
CA MET A 222 -36.97 -13.58 -21.98
C MET A 222 -37.19 -12.72 -23.21
N LEU A 223 -36.13 -12.08 -23.71
CA LEU A 223 -36.21 -11.26 -24.93
C LEU A 223 -36.77 -12.08 -26.11
N THR A 224 -36.37 -13.35 -26.25
CA THR A 224 -36.91 -14.23 -27.29
C THR A 224 -38.34 -14.66 -27.06
N GLN A 225 -38.81 -14.74 -25.80
CA GLN A 225 -40.21 -15.03 -25.50
C GLN A 225 -41.11 -13.81 -25.81
N PHE A 226 -40.66 -12.60 -25.48
CA PHE A 226 -41.35 -11.35 -25.82
C PHE A 226 -41.36 -11.08 -27.33
N MET A 227 -40.23 -11.28 -28.02
CA MET A 227 -40.17 -11.09 -29.49
C MET A 227 -40.87 -12.20 -30.28
N GLY A 228 -40.97 -13.42 -29.72
CA GLY A 228 -41.65 -14.56 -30.36
C GLY A 228 -43.17 -14.59 -30.18
N GLY A 229 -43.71 -13.85 -29.21
CA GLY A 229 -45.14 -13.85 -28.85
C GLY A 229 -46.08 -13.07 -29.78
N SER A 230 -45.56 -12.37 -30.80
CA SER A 230 -46.37 -11.46 -31.64
C SER A 230 -46.74 -12.01 -33.02
N THR A 231 -46.17 -13.13 -33.46
CA THR A 231 -46.45 -13.68 -34.80
C THR A 231 -46.60 -15.21 -34.75
N ALA A 232 -47.83 -15.67 -34.60
CA ALA A 232 -48.25 -17.07 -34.50
C ALA A 232 -48.06 -17.92 -35.79
N GLY A 233 -47.13 -17.56 -36.68
CA GLY A 233 -47.03 -18.14 -38.03
C GLY A 233 -45.75 -18.91 -38.40
N THR A 234 -44.71 -18.97 -37.55
CA THR A 234 -43.43 -19.60 -37.95
C THR A 234 -42.85 -20.53 -36.88
N LEU A 235 -43.48 -21.69 -36.71
CA LEU A 235 -43.13 -22.71 -35.70
C LEU A 235 -41.71 -23.29 -35.90
N GLY A 236 -41.18 -23.31 -37.12
CA GLY A 236 -39.80 -23.75 -37.41
C GLY A 236 -38.70 -22.72 -37.13
N ARG A 237 -39.03 -21.42 -37.03
CA ARG A 237 -38.07 -20.33 -36.74
C ARG A 237 -37.91 -20.13 -35.22
N SER A 238 -38.91 -20.51 -34.45
CA SER A 238 -38.97 -20.40 -32.98
C SER A 238 -37.95 -21.30 -32.26
N THR A 239 -37.76 -22.55 -32.69
CA THR A 239 -36.81 -23.48 -32.05
C THR A 239 -35.35 -23.05 -32.20
N ARG A 240 -34.97 -22.51 -33.37
CA ARG A 240 -33.61 -22.01 -33.63
C ARG A 240 -33.32 -20.73 -32.85
N MET A 241 -34.30 -19.82 -32.72
CA MET A 241 -34.18 -18.61 -31.90
C MET A 241 -34.09 -18.92 -30.40
N VAL A 242 -34.84 -19.90 -29.90
CA VAL A 242 -34.73 -20.36 -28.50
C VAL A 242 -33.36 -20.99 -28.23
N LYS A 243 -32.82 -21.78 -29.17
CA LYS A 243 -31.45 -22.32 -29.07
C LYS A 243 -30.42 -21.19 -29.07
N PHE A 244 -30.52 -20.22 -29.97
CA PHE A 244 -29.65 -19.03 -29.99
C PHE A 244 -29.72 -18.21 -28.69
N ALA A 245 -30.91 -18.05 -28.11
CA ALA A 245 -31.10 -17.37 -26.83
C ALA A 245 -30.39 -18.06 -25.67
N ARG A 246 -30.31 -19.40 -25.68
CA ARG A 246 -29.55 -20.18 -24.69
C ARG A 246 -28.05 -19.90 -24.81
N PHE A 247 -27.51 -19.86 -26.03
CA PHE A 247 -26.11 -19.51 -26.28
C PHE A 247 -25.81 -18.03 -26.00
N ALA A 248 -26.74 -17.11 -26.27
CA ALA A 248 -26.57 -15.70 -25.97
C ALA A 248 -26.41 -15.43 -24.46
N ARG A 249 -26.88 -16.33 -23.57
CA ARG A 249 -26.57 -16.24 -22.13
C ARG A 249 -25.07 -16.35 -21.85
N LEU A 250 -24.30 -17.02 -22.70
CA LEU A 250 -22.84 -17.12 -22.57
C LEU A 250 -22.14 -15.78 -22.82
N LEU A 251 -22.80 -14.77 -23.39
CA LEU A 251 -22.25 -13.40 -23.46
C LEU A 251 -21.96 -12.83 -22.06
N ARG A 252 -22.59 -13.37 -21.02
CA ARG A 252 -22.26 -13.08 -19.61
C ARG A 252 -20.82 -13.45 -19.26
N MET A 253 -20.25 -14.47 -19.91
CA MET A 253 -18.85 -14.86 -19.75
C MET A 253 -17.88 -13.79 -20.24
N ALA A 254 -18.31 -12.85 -21.09
CA ALA A 254 -17.46 -11.73 -21.49
C ALA A 254 -16.98 -10.91 -20.27
N ARG A 255 -17.73 -10.94 -19.16
CA ARG A 255 -17.32 -10.31 -17.88
C ARG A 255 -16.08 -10.95 -17.27
N LEU A 256 -15.73 -12.19 -17.63
CA LEU A 256 -14.46 -12.81 -17.21
C LEU A 256 -13.25 -11.99 -17.68
N ALA A 257 -13.37 -11.20 -18.75
CA ALA A 257 -12.31 -10.29 -19.17
C ALA A 257 -11.99 -9.22 -18.10
N LYS A 258 -12.97 -8.85 -17.26
CA LYS A 258 -12.75 -7.93 -16.14
C LYS A 258 -11.94 -8.54 -15.00
N LEU A 259 -11.87 -9.88 -14.90
CA LEU A 259 -11.07 -10.56 -13.88
C LEU A 259 -9.61 -10.10 -13.94
N ALA A 260 -9.05 -9.88 -15.14
CA ALA A 260 -7.68 -9.42 -15.28
C ALA A 260 -7.45 -8.08 -14.55
N ALA A 261 -8.30 -7.08 -14.79
CA ALA A 261 -8.22 -5.76 -14.16
C ALA A 261 -8.59 -5.76 -12.66
N MET A 262 -9.39 -6.74 -12.20
CA MET A 262 -9.70 -6.92 -10.77
C MET A 262 -8.56 -7.62 -10.04
N TRP A 263 -7.89 -8.58 -10.69
CA TRP A 263 -6.73 -9.26 -10.11
C TRP A 263 -5.55 -8.34 -9.90
N GLU A 264 -5.28 -7.42 -10.83
CA GLU A 264 -4.25 -6.39 -10.64
C GLU A 264 -4.53 -5.54 -9.39
N ARG A 265 -5.79 -5.13 -9.21
CA ARG A 265 -6.19 -4.36 -8.01
C ARG A 265 -6.12 -5.18 -6.72
N LEU A 266 -6.46 -6.47 -6.77
CA LEU A 266 -6.28 -7.35 -5.61
C LEU A 266 -4.80 -7.54 -5.28
N GLU A 267 -3.94 -7.65 -6.30
CA GLU A 267 -2.50 -7.78 -6.13
C GLU A 267 -1.90 -6.54 -5.43
N ASP A 268 -2.35 -5.34 -5.82
CA ASP A 268 -1.93 -4.08 -5.21
C ASP A 268 -2.42 -3.92 -3.76
N PHE A 269 -3.63 -4.40 -3.46
CA PHE A 269 -4.17 -4.36 -2.10
C PHE A 269 -3.49 -5.36 -1.15
N VAL A 270 -3.06 -6.50 -1.68
CA VAL A 270 -2.40 -7.55 -0.91
C VAL A 270 -0.94 -7.13 -0.65
N GLY A 271 -0.75 -6.30 0.38
CA GLY A 271 0.56 -5.80 0.81
C GLY A 271 1.52 -6.87 1.34
N SER A 272 1.08 -8.13 1.46
CA SER A 272 1.93 -9.24 1.89
C SER A 272 2.51 -9.99 0.69
N VAL A 273 3.85 -10.07 0.63
CA VAL A 273 4.59 -10.79 -0.40
C VAL A 273 4.13 -12.25 -0.52
N LEU A 274 3.84 -12.92 0.61
CA LEU A 274 3.40 -14.32 0.62
C LEU A 274 2.01 -14.49 0.00
N LEU A 275 1.07 -13.63 0.39
CA LEU A 275 -0.28 -13.66 -0.17
C LEU A 275 -0.25 -13.34 -1.67
N ARG A 276 0.56 -12.36 -2.08
CA ARG A 276 0.80 -12.05 -3.50
C ARG A 276 1.31 -13.26 -4.29
N GLN A 277 2.32 -13.97 -3.77
CA GLN A 277 2.81 -15.20 -4.42
C GLN A 277 1.75 -16.31 -4.44
N SER A 278 0.92 -16.44 -3.40
CA SER A 278 -0.16 -17.43 -3.36
C SER A 278 -1.23 -17.18 -4.45
N VAL A 279 -1.59 -15.90 -4.68
CA VAL A 279 -2.54 -15.51 -5.73
C VAL A 279 -1.98 -15.85 -7.13
N LEU A 280 -0.68 -15.64 -7.34
CA LEU A 280 -0.01 -15.97 -8.60
C LEU A 280 -0.04 -17.46 -8.93
N ILE A 281 -0.06 -18.34 -7.92
CA ILE A 281 -0.20 -19.80 -8.11
C ILE A 281 -1.68 -20.18 -8.28
N LEU A 282 -2.57 -19.64 -7.45
CA LEU A 282 -4.00 -19.97 -7.47
C LEU A 282 -4.66 -19.58 -8.80
N ARG A 283 -4.22 -18.48 -9.43
CA ARG A 283 -4.76 -18.00 -10.72
C ARG A 283 -4.66 -19.03 -11.87
N PRO A 284 -3.48 -19.53 -12.26
CA PRO A 284 -3.36 -20.51 -13.35
C PRO A 284 -4.01 -21.86 -12.98
N VAL A 285 -3.92 -22.28 -11.72
CA VAL A 285 -4.59 -23.52 -11.25
C VAL A 285 -6.11 -23.40 -11.35
N GLY A 286 -6.68 -22.29 -10.91
CA GLY A 286 -8.12 -22.00 -11.05
C GLY A 286 -8.54 -21.94 -12.52
N LEU A 287 -7.77 -21.29 -13.38
CA LEU A 287 -8.03 -21.26 -14.83
C LEU A 287 -8.04 -22.66 -15.44
N LEU A 288 -7.09 -23.53 -15.05
CA LEU A 288 -7.03 -24.92 -15.52
C LEU A 288 -8.30 -25.70 -15.14
N VAL A 289 -8.72 -25.62 -13.87
CA VAL A 289 -9.95 -26.27 -13.39
C VAL A 289 -11.18 -25.75 -14.15
N MET A 290 -11.25 -24.44 -14.40
CA MET A 290 -12.36 -23.83 -15.15
C MET A 290 -12.40 -24.29 -16.61
N ILE A 291 -11.25 -24.38 -17.29
CA ILE A 291 -11.17 -24.89 -18.67
C ILE A 291 -11.60 -26.35 -18.72
N CYS A 292 -11.16 -27.18 -17.77
CA CYS A 292 -11.61 -28.57 -17.66
C CYS A 292 -13.13 -28.66 -17.44
N HIS A 293 -13.70 -27.80 -16.59
CA HIS A 293 -15.14 -27.73 -16.36
C HIS A 293 -15.92 -27.30 -17.61
N TRP A 294 -15.47 -26.27 -18.32
CA TRP A 294 -16.13 -25.83 -19.56
C TRP A 294 -16.08 -26.91 -20.62
N TYR A 295 -14.94 -27.57 -20.78
CA TYR A 295 -14.81 -28.65 -21.74
C TYR A 295 -15.59 -29.90 -21.33
N SER A 296 -15.70 -30.22 -20.03
CA SER A 296 -16.53 -31.35 -19.60
C SER A 296 -18.01 -31.12 -19.86
N CYS A 297 -18.51 -29.89 -19.66
CA CYS A 297 -19.87 -29.51 -20.05
C CYS A 297 -20.05 -29.57 -21.57
N PHE A 298 -19.07 -29.06 -22.32
CA PHE A 298 -19.08 -29.13 -23.79
C PHE A 298 -19.08 -30.58 -24.28
N TRP A 299 -18.26 -31.45 -23.70
CA TRP A 299 -18.15 -32.87 -24.05
C TRP A 299 -19.46 -33.63 -23.83
N TRP A 300 -20.19 -33.30 -22.76
CA TRP A 300 -21.54 -33.80 -22.57
C TRP A 300 -22.51 -33.26 -23.63
N MET A 301 -22.48 -31.94 -23.90
CA MET A 301 -23.34 -31.31 -24.92
C MET A 301 -23.15 -31.91 -26.31
N THR A 302 -21.96 -32.41 -26.65
CA THR A 302 -21.68 -33.10 -27.92
C THR A 302 -22.11 -34.56 -27.92
N GLY A 303 -22.15 -35.19 -26.74
CA GLY A 303 -22.54 -36.59 -26.58
C GLY A 303 -24.05 -36.80 -26.55
N ASP A 304 -24.80 -35.90 -25.92
CA ASP A 304 -26.25 -36.01 -25.82
C ASP A 304 -26.94 -35.78 -27.19
N PRO A 305 -27.54 -36.81 -27.83
CA PRO A 305 -28.13 -36.71 -29.16
C PRO A 305 -29.32 -35.73 -29.22
N GLU A 306 -30.07 -35.60 -28.13
CA GLU A 306 -31.18 -34.65 -28.00
C GLU A 306 -30.71 -33.28 -27.45
N GLY A 307 -29.44 -33.20 -27.08
CA GLY A 307 -28.81 -32.08 -26.43
C GLY A 307 -28.69 -30.83 -27.30
N THR A 308 -28.14 -29.77 -26.71
CA THR A 308 -28.03 -28.46 -27.36
C THR A 308 -27.10 -28.47 -28.58
N ILE A 309 -26.00 -29.22 -28.54
CA ILE A 309 -25.02 -29.36 -29.62
C ILE A 309 -25.16 -30.71 -30.32
N GLY A 310 -25.36 -31.82 -29.60
CA GLY A 310 -25.49 -33.15 -30.20
C GLY A 310 -26.60 -33.22 -31.25
N ALA A 311 -27.76 -32.57 -31.00
CA ALA A 311 -28.84 -32.47 -32.00
C ALA A 311 -28.48 -31.70 -33.29
N LEU A 312 -27.34 -31.02 -33.35
CA LEU A 312 -26.82 -30.34 -34.55
C LEU A 312 -25.77 -31.18 -35.29
N VAL A 313 -25.27 -32.24 -34.67
CA VAL A 313 -24.20 -33.09 -35.17
C VAL A 313 -24.83 -34.41 -35.63
N SER A 314 -24.51 -34.84 -36.85
CA SER A 314 -25.01 -36.09 -37.41
C SER A 314 -24.04 -37.25 -37.14
N GLY A 315 -24.58 -38.41 -36.78
CA GLY A 315 -23.83 -39.66 -36.60
C GLY A 315 -23.94 -40.18 -35.16
N ASP A 316 -23.38 -41.35 -34.92
CA ASP A 316 -23.39 -41.95 -33.58
C ASP A 316 -22.60 -41.08 -32.60
N HIS A 317 -23.12 -40.95 -31.38
CA HIS A 317 -22.48 -40.21 -30.31
C HIS A 317 -21.73 -41.13 -29.35
N TRP A 318 -20.72 -40.60 -28.66
CA TRP A 318 -19.95 -41.40 -27.69
C TRP A 318 -20.80 -42.01 -26.57
N THR A 319 -21.95 -41.40 -26.22
CA THR A 319 -22.87 -41.89 -25.19
C THR A 319 -23.69 -43.09 -25.63
N GLU A 320 -23.86 -43.29 -26.95
CA GLU A 320 -24.62 -44.37 -27.56
C GLU A 320 -23.77 -45.62 -27.81
N MET A 321 -22.45 -45.50 -27.66
CA MET A 321 -21.53 -46.61 -27.87
C MET A 321 -21.76 -47.75 -26.86
N PRO A 322 -21.75 -49.02 -27.31
CA PRO A 322 -21.96 -50.17 -26.43
C PRO A 322 -20.96 -50.18 -25.28
N GLN A 323 -21.46 -50.19 -24.04
CA GLN A 323 -20.61 -50.25 -22.85
C GLN A 323 -20.32 -51.69 -22.46
N THR A 324 -19.08 -51.94 -22.04
CA THR A 324 -18.65 -53.24 -21.52
C THR A 324 -19.09 -53.45 -20.06
N THR A 325 -19.34 -52.38 -19.31
CA THR A 325 -19.74 -52.44 -17.90
C THR A 325 -20.69 -51.28 -17.53
N GLY A 326 -21.78 -51.60 -16.83
CA GLY A 326 -22.76 -50.63 -16.32
C GLY A 326 -23.89 -50.26 -17.30
N PRO A 327 -24.88 -49.46 -16.83
CA PRO A 327 -25.97 -48.98 -17.68
C PRO A 327 -25.47 -47.92 -18.67
N PRO A 328 -26.19 -47.70 -19.80
CA PRO A 328 -25.87 -46.66 -20.78
C PRO A 328 -25.68 -45.27 -20.14
N TRP A 329 -24.79 -44.44 -20.70
CA TRP A 329 -24.44 -43.13 -20.12
C TRP A 329 -25.66 -42.19 -20.03
N LEU A 330 -26.59 -42.31 -20.99
CA LEU A 330 -27.83 -41.52 -21.04
C LEU A 330 -28.79 -41.81 -19.88
N GLU A 331 -28.77 -43.02 -19.31
CA GLU A 331 -29.68 -43.44 -18.24
C GLU A 331 -29.16 -43.12 -16.82
N ARG A 332 -27.89 -42.73 -16.71
CA ARG A 332 -27.23 -42.44 -15.44
C ARG A 332 -27.68 -41.10 -14.85
N SER A 333 -27.41 -40.90 -13.57
CA SER A 333 -27.74 -39.62 -12.91
C SER A 333 -26.93 -38.45 -13.50
N PRO A 334 -27.49 -37.22 -13.57
CA PRO A 334 -26.76 -36.05 -14.08
C PRO A 334 -25.45 -35.76 -13.33
N PHE A 335 -25.42 -36.06 -12.04
CA PHE A 335 -24.21 -35.92 -11.22
C PHE A 335 -23.12 -36.92 -11.65
N GLU A 336 -23.48 -38.19 -11.86
CA GLU A 336 -22.55 -39.21 -12.33
C GLU A 336 -22.01 -38.90 -13.73
N GLN A 337 -22.89 -38.44 -14.63
CA GLN A 337 -22.53 -37.98 -15.98
C GLN A 337 -21.50 -36.84 -15.92
N TYR A 338 -21.74 -35.83 -15.08
CA TYR A 338 -20.83 -34.69 -14.91
C TYR A 338 -19.46 -35.13 -14.36
N VAL A 339 -19.46 -35.92 -13.27
CA VAL A 339 -18.23 -36.41 -12.64
C VAL A 339 -17.40 -37.21 -13.63
N PHE A 340 -18.05 -38.07 -14.43
CA PHE A 340 -17.39 -38.81 -15.48
C PHE A 340 -16.79 -37.90 -16.56
N CYS A 341 -17.56 -36.96 -17.11
CA CYS A 341 -17.06 -36.05 -18.15
C CYS A 341 -15.87 -35.20 -17.65
N PHE A 342 -15.90 -34.77 -16.38
CA PHE A 342 -14.82 -34.02 -15.77
C PHE A 342 -13.57 -34.89 -15.57
N TYR A 343 -13.73 -36.10 -15.03
CA TYR A 343 -12.66 -37.09 -14.90
C TYR A 343 -12.03 -37.43 -16.26
N TRP A 344 -12.86 -37.68 -17.27
CA TRP A 344 -12.42 -38.01 -18.63
C TRP A 344 -11.64 -36.85 -19.25
N THR A 345 -12.11 -35.61 -19.08
CA THR A 345 -11.42 -34.39 -19.55
C THR A 345 -10.02 -34.26 -18.92
N LEU A 346 -9.89 -34.52 -17.61
CA LEU A 346 -8.61 -34.56 -16.92
C LEU A 346 -7.72 -35.74 -17.36
N GLY A 347 -8.34 -36.86 -17.74
CA GLY A 347 -7.66 -38.02 -18.31
C GLY A 347 -7.04 -37.73 -19.67
N VAL A 348 -7.81 -37.11 -20.58
CA VAL A 348 -7.37 -36.68 -21.91
C VAL A 348 -6.19 -35.72 -21.82
N MET A 349 -6.25 -34.75 -20.90
CA MET A 349 -5.15 -33.83 -20.63
C MET A 349 -3.85 -34.56 -20.20
N ARG A 350 -3.97 -35.64 -19.41
CA ARG A 350 -2.83 -36.43 -18.91
C ARG A 350 -2.42 -37.57 -19.84
N THR A 351 -2.99 -37.65 -21.04
CA THR A 351 -2.77 -38.76 -21.99
C THR A 351 -3.11 -40.14 -21.40
N MET A 352 -4.06 -40.20 -20.47
CA MET A 352 -4.55 -41.48 -19.95
C MET A 352 -5.31 -42.25 -21.04
N PRO A 353 -5.25 -43.59 -21.05
CA PRO A 353 -6.03 -44.39 -21.99
C PRO A 353 -7.52 -44.08 -21.77
N ALA A 354 -8.17 -43.60 -22.82
CA ALA A 354 -9.54 -43.14 -22.75
C ALA A 354 -10.49 -44.34 -22.66
N GLU A 355 -11.24 -44.44 -21.57
CA GLU A 355 -12.29 -45.46 -21.39
C GLU A 355 -13.40 -45.34 -22.45
N VAL A 356 -13.62 -44.12 -22.94
CA VAL A 356 -14.54 -43.79 -24.03
C VAL A 356 -13.78 -43.05 -25.12
N THR A 357 -13.99 -43.45 -26.37
CA THR A 357 -13.38 -42.82 -27.55
C THR A 357 -14.40 -41.99 -28.33
N PRO A 358 -13.97 -40.91 -29.00
CA PRO A 358 -14.85 -40.09 -29.83
C PRO A 358 -15.36 -40.88 -31.04
N ALA A 359 -16.68 -40.92 -31.18
CA ALA A 359 -17.40 -41.70 -32.17
C ALA A 359 -17.34 -41.03 -33.56
N ASN A 360 -17.71 -39.75 -33.61
CA ASN A 360 -17.87 -39.00 -34.85
C ASN A 360 -16.69 -38.04 -35.13
N LEU A 361 -16.65 -37.49 -36.35
CA LEU A 361 -15.58 -36.58 -36.79
C LEU A 361 -15.53 -35.28 -35.97
N PHE A 362 -16.70 -34.80 -35.54
CA PHE A 362 -16.83 -33.56 -34.78
C PHE A 362 -16.21 -33.70 -33.39
N GLU A 363 -16.55 -34.77 -32.66
CA GLU A 363 -15.96 -35.16 -31.38
C GLU A 363 -14.45 -35.37 -31.49
N ARG A 364 -13.98 -36.05 -32.55
CA ARG A 364 -12.54 -36.25 -32.79
C ARG A 364 -11.80 -34.92 -32.95
N THR A 365 -12.38 -34.01 -33.71
CA THR A 365 -11.80 -32.69 -33.97
C THR A 365 -11.85 -31.82 -32.71
N SER A 366 -12.93 -31.86 -31.94
CA SER A 366 -13.03 -31.09 -30.70
C SER A 366 -12.02 -31.56 -29.65
N VAL A 367 -11.83 -32.87 -29.50
CA VAL A 367 -10.82 -33.46 -28.61
C VAL A 367 -9.41 -33.06 -29.04
N LEU A 368 -9.10 -33.12 -30.34
CA LEU A 368 -7.81 -32.69 -30.87
C LEU A 368 -7.52 -31.22 -30.55
N VAL A 369 -8.48 -30.32 -30.78
CA VAL A 369 -8.34 -28.90 -30.48
C VAL A 369 -8.15 -28.67 -28.98
N PHE A 370 -8.95 -29.36 -28.15
CA PHE A 370 -8.85 -29.26 -26.70
C PHE A 370 -7.49 -29.73 -26.18
N MET A 371 -6.95 -30.83 -26.71
CA MET A 371 -5.64 -31.34 -26.29
C MET A 371 -4.53 -30.30 -26.47
N PHE A 372 -4.49 -29.57 -27.59
CA PHE A 372 -3.50 -28.50 -27.80
C PHE A 372 -3.64 -27.36 -26.79
N ILE A 373 -4.88 -26.94 -26.51
CA ILE A 373 -5.16 -25.85 -25.56
C ILE A 373 -4.80 -26.30 -24.13
N ALA A 374 -5.27 -27.48 -23.72
CA ALA A 374 -5.06 -28.02 -22.39
C ALA A 374 -3.57 -28.26 -22.10
N PHE A 375 -2.82 -28.82 -23.06
CA PHE A 375 -1.38 -29.01 -22.92
C PHE A 375 -0.64 -27.67 -22.73
N SER A 376 -1.00 -26.66 -23.51
CA SER A 376 -0.41 -25.32 -23.41
C SER A 376 -0.68 -24.69 -22.03
N VAL A 377 -1.92 -24.72 -21.56
CA VAL A 377 -2.28 -24.18 -20.23
C VAL A 377 -1.58 -24.95 -19.13
N PHE A 378 -1.56 -26.28 -19.19
CA PHE A 378 -0.87 -27.11 -18.21
C PHE A 378 0.64 -26.80 -18.14
N ALA A 379 1.30 -26.62 -19.29
CA ALA A 379 2.70 -26.20 -19.34
C ALA A 379 2.91 -24.81 -18.68
N THR A 380 2.02 -23.85 -18.90
CA THR A 380 2.08 -22.55 -18.22
C THR A 380 1.88 -22.67 -16.71
N CYS A 381 0.99 -23.54 -16.23
CA CYS A 381 0.80 -23.79 -14.80
C CYS A 381 2.09 -24.30 -14.14
N ILE A 382 2.78 -25.27 -14.75
CA ILE A 382 4.05 -25.79 -14.25
C ILE A 382 5.13 -24.69 -14.24
N SER A 383 5.20 -23.88 -15.31
CA SER A 383 6.16 -22.78 -15.42
C SER A 383 5.97 -21.74 -14.31
N GLN A 384 4.73 -21.35 -14.04
CA GLN A 384 4.39 -20.39 -12.97
C GLN A 384 4.65 -20.96 -11.58
N LEU A 385 4.30 -22.23 -11.35
CA LEU A 385 4.60 -22.93 -10.10
C LEU A 385 6.12 -22.96 -9.85
N THR A 386 6.91 -23.29 -10.87
CA THR A 386 8.37 -23.34 -10.78
C THR A 386 8.95 -21.96 -10.50
N THR A 387 8.49 -20.93 -11.22
CA THR A 387 8.96 -19.56 -11.05
C THR A 387 8.65 -19.04 -9.64
N THR A 388 7.46 -19.34 -9.12
CA THR A 388 7.08 -18.93 -7.77
C THR A 388 7.88 -19.68 -6.71
N TYR A 389 8.10 -20.98 -6.88
CA TYR A 389 8.97 -21.76 -6.00
C TYR A 389 10.39 -21.18 -5.95
N MET A 390 10.95 -20.84 -7.12
CA MET A 390 12.28 -20.22 -7.19
C MET A 390 12.32 -18.82 -6.57
N LYS A 391 11.25 -18.04 -6.68
CA LYS A 391 11.15 -16.72 -6.02
C LYS A 391 11.08 -16.83 -4.50
N ILE A 392 10.26 -17.74 -3.98
CA ILE A 392 10.09 -17.97 -2.54
C ILE A 392 11.41 -18.46 -1.92
N ASN A 393 12.10 -19.38 -2.61
CA ASN A 393 13.35 -19.97 -2.12
C ASN A 393 14.61 -19.25 -2.59
N GLY A 394 14.49 -18.17 -3.38
CA GLY A 394 15.62 -17.49 -4.00
C GLY A 394 16.66 -17.02 -2.98
N GLN A 395 16.19 -16.43 -1.87
CA GLN A 395 17.07 -15.95 -0.80
C GLN A 395 17.82 -17.07 -0.08
N ASN A 396 17.12 -18.16 0.26
CA ASN A 396 17.76 -19.32 0.88
C ASN A 396 18.79 -19.93 -0.07
N ARG A 397 18.49 -19.98 -1.38
CA ARG A 397 19.40 -20.50 -2.38
C ARG A 397 20.67 -19.64 -2.51
N GLU A 398 20.53 -18.33 -2.63
CA GLU A 398 21.67 -17.41 -2.70
C GLU A 398 22.57 -17.52 -1.46
N PHE A 399 21.96 -17.60 -0.26
CA PHE A 399 22.70 -17.81 0.98
C PHE A 399 23.44 -19.16 1.03
N GLU A 400 22.80 -20.26 0.60
CA GLU A 400 23.43 -21.57 0.55
C GLU A 400 24.59 -21.59 -0.46
N ASP A 401 24.45 -20.91 -1.61
CA ASP A 401 25.50 -20.75 -2.61
C ASP A 401 26.69 -19.95 -2.05
N ASP A 402 26.45 -18.81 -1.39
CA ASP A 402 27.49 -18.01 -0.73
C ASP A 402 28.18 -18.77 0.42
N MET A 403 27.40 -19.50 1.22
CA MET A 403 27.90 -20.33 2.33
C MET A 403 28.77 -21.47 1.80
N ALA A 404 28.40 -22.08 0.66
CA ALA A 404 29.20 -23.10 0.00
C ALA A 404 30.53 -22.52 -0.50
N LEU A 405 30.52 -21.34 -1.13
CA LEU A 405 31.73 -20.64 -1.58
C LEU A 405 32.66 -20.31 -0.40
N LEU A 406 32.10 -19.80 0.70
CA LEU A 406 32.85 -19.52 1.92
C LEU A 406 33.52 -20.78 2.47
N LYS A 407 32.80 -21.91 2.57
CA LYS A 407 33.36 -23.18 3.05
C LYS A 407 34.56 -23.63 2.20
N VAL A 408 34.47 -23.51 0.88
CA VAL A 408 35.58 -23.83 -0.04
C VAL A 408 36.79 -22.93 0.22
N LYS A 409 36.57 -21.62 0.37
CA LYS A 409 37.64 -20.63 0.59
C LYS A 409 38.34 -20.79 1.95
N LEU A 410 37.59 -21.11 3.00
CA LEU A 410 38.15 -21.39 4.33
C LEU A 410 39.01 -22.66 4.30
N ARG A 411 38.55 -23.70 3.59
CA ARG A 411 39.29 -24.95 3.41
C ARG A 411 40.57 -24.74 2.59
N SER A 412 40.50 -23.97 1.50
CA SER A 412 41.66 -23.74 0.63
C SER A 412 42.78 -22.98 1.34
N ARG A 413 42.42 -22.10 2.30
CA ARG A 413 43.39 -21.34 3.12
C ARG A 413 43.80 -22.03 4.41
N ARG A 414 43.33 -23.26 4.67
CA ARG A 414 43.62 -24.04 5.88
C ARG A 414 43.34 -23.24 7.17
N VAL A 415 42.23 -22.50 7.19
CA VAL A 415 41.80 -21.75 8.37
C VAL A 415 41.48 -22.73 9.51
N ASP A 416 41.82 -22.34 10.74
CA ASP A 416 41.53 -23.13 11.93
C ASP A 416 40.02 -23.45 12.06
N ALA A 417 39.72 -24.63 12.59
CA ALA A 417 38.36 -25.14 12.69
C ALA A 417 37.47 -24.27 13.59
N GLN A 418 38.04 -23.69 14.65
CA GLN A 418 37.31 -22.82 15.57
C GLN A 418 36.93 -21.51 14.88
N LEU A 419 37.89 -20.86 14.21
CA LEU A 419 37.63 -19.63 13.45
C LEU A 419 36.65 -19.88 12.29
N ALA A 420 36.77 -21.01 11.58
CA ALA A 420 35.84 -21.38 10.53
C ALA A 420 34.42 -21.64 11.04
N SER A 421 34.25 -22.12 12.28
CA SER A 421 32.91 -22.22 12.88
C SER A 421 32.33 -20.84 13.18
N ILE A 422 33.10 -19.97 13.83
CA ILE A 422 32.67 -18.61 14.19
C ILE A 422 32.21 -17.84 12.95
N VAL A 423 32.97 -17.88 11.86
CA VAL A 423 32.60 -17.16 10.62
C VAL A 423 31.30 -17.72 10.00
N ARG A 424 31.11 -19.05 10.01
CA ARG A 424 29.87 -19.67 9.48
C ARG A 424 28.66 -19.32 10.34
N ASP A 425 28.81 -19.36 11.66
CA ASP A 425 27.73 -19.05 12.60
C ASP A 425 27.37 -17.57 12.54
N PHE A 426 28.36 -16.69 12.38
CA PHE A 426 28.14 -15.27 12.13
C PHE A 426 27.40 -15.02 10.81
N MET A 427 27.78 -15.70 9.73
CA MET A 427 27.09 -15.56 8.45
C MET A 427 25.64 -16.08 8.51
N LYS A 428 25.39 -17.17 9.25
CA LYS A 428 24.02 -17.65 9.54
C LYS A 428 23.23 -16.65 10.38
N TYR A 429 23.85 -16.05 11.38
CA TYR A 429 23.23 -15.00 12.21
C TYR A 429 22.83 -13.80 11.34
N GLN A 430 23.75 -13.29 10.51
CA GLN A 430 23.46 -12.23 9.57
C GLN A 430 22.32 -12.59 8.61
N PHE A 431 22.27 -13.82 8.11
CA PHE A 431 21.18 -14.27 7.24
C PHE A 431 19.84 -14.42 7.97
N GLY A 432 19.83 -15.01 9.16
CA GLY A 432 18.63 -15.14 10.00
C GLY A 432 18.03 -13.77 10.35
N ARG A 433 18.90 -12.80 10.66
CA ARG A 433 18.53 -11.39 10.87
C ARG A 433 17.95 -10.78 9.59
N LYS A 434 18.64 -10.89 8.45
CA LYS A 434 18.14 -10.45 7.13
C LYS A 434 16.78 -11.09 6.76
N ARG A 435 16.49 -12.30 7.25
CA ARG A 435 15.22 -13.01 7.02
C ARG A 435 14.07 -12.52 7.93
N GLY A 436 14.35 -12.12 9.17
CA GLY A 436 13.34 -11.68 10.15
C GLY A 436 13.03 -10.18 10.12
N LEU A 437 14.00 -9.35 9.76
CA LEU A 437 13.91 -7.90 9.68
C LEU A 437 14.59 -7.45 8.37
N TYR A 438 13.79 -6.96 7.43
CA TYR A 438 14.25 -6.04 6.39
C TYR A 438 15.33 -6.50 5.39
N MET A 439 14.95 -7.38 4.46
CA MET A 439 15.54 -7.43 3.11
C MET A 439 14.93 -6.37 2.18
N ARG A 440 14.75 -5.15 2.71
CA ARG A 440 14.56 -3.95 1.90
C ARG A 440 15.09 -2.71 2.59
N ASP A 441 15.08 -2.53 3.91
CA ASP A 441 15.35 -1.19 4.44
C ASP A 441 16.79 -0.69 4.30
N GLY A 442 17.85 -1.46 4.59
CA GLY A 442 19.20 -0.92 4.39
C GLY A 442 19.52 -0.53 2.93
N TYR A 443 19.07 -1.32 1.97
CA TYR A 443 19.33 -1.10 0.54
C TYR A 443 18.26 -0.22 -0.14
N ALA A 444 17.00 -0.34 0.25
CA ALA A 444 15.89 0.48 -0.24
C ALA A 444 15.87 1.85 0.42
N ILE A 445 16.17 2.00 1.72
CA ILE A 445 16.37 3.31 2.33
C ILE A 445 17.51 4.01 1.61
N LYS A 446 18.66 3.34 1.41
CA LYS A 446 19.79 3.92 0.68
C LYS A 446 19.48 4.22 -0.80
N ASN A 447 18.55 3.49 -1.42
CA ASN A 447 18.05 3.73 -2.76
C ASN A 447 16.82 4.65 -2.83
N LEU A 448 16.26 5.12 -1.70
CA LEU A 448 15.25 6.17 -1.73
C LEU A 448 15.95 7.41 -2.31
N GLY A 449 15.59 7.82 -3.52
CA GLY A 449 16.32 8.88 -4.23
C GLY A 449 16.33 10.25 -3.54
N HIS A 450 15.60 10.42 -2.42
CA HIS A 450 15.47 11.69 -1.71
C HIS A 450 16.03 11.62 -0.26
N PRO A 451 17.07 12.41 0.07
CA PRO A 451 17.78 12.33 1.36
C PRO A 451 16.89 12.63 2.57
N ASN A 452 15.90 13.53 2.43
CA ASN A 452 14.99 13.82 3.55
C ASN A 452 14.17 12.59 3.94
N ILE A 453 13.72 11.76 3.00
CA ILE A 453 12.90 10.58 3.34
C ILE A 453 13.77 9.54 4.04
N GLN A 454 15.03 9.38 3.59
CA GLN A 454 15.99 8.50 4.24
C GLN A 454 16.15 8.84 5.73
N SER A 455 16.37 10.12 6.04
CA SER A 455 16.55 10.55 7.42
C SER A 455 15.27 10.43 8.25
N VAL A 456 14.06 10.49 7.66
CA VAL A 456 12.80 10.23 8.39
C VAL A 456 12.78 8.79 8.85
N VAL A 457 13.01 7.87 7.91
CA VAL A 457 12.89 6.43 8.14
C VAL A 457 13.98 5.97 9.12
N SER A 458 15.22 6.42 8.94
CA SER A 458 16.30 6.13 9.89
C SER A 458 15.99 6.64 11.29
N PHE A 459 15.42 7.83 11.44
CA PHE A 459 15.01 8.33 12.76
C PHE A 459 13.84 7.54 13.36
N ALA A 460 12.88 7.10 12.55
CA ALA A 460 11.78 6.28 13.03
C ALA A 460 12.26 4.92 13.59
N LEU A 461 13.29 4.33 12.96
CA LEU A 461 13.91 3.07 13.39
C LEU A 461 14.74 3.24 14.68
N TRP A 462 15.61 4.24 14.72
CA TRP A 462 16.60 4.38 15.80
C TRP A 462 16.18 5.34 16.92
N GLY A 463 15.23 6.23 16.66
CA GLY A 463 14.78 7.29 17.59
C GLY A 463 14.41 6.78 18.99
N PRO A 464 13.66 5.68 19.15
CA PRO A 464 13.35 5.12 20.47
C PRO A 464 14.59 4.64 21.24
N LEU A 465 15.60 4.12 20.54
CA LEU A 465 16.86 3.66 21.15
C LEU A 465 17.74 4.85 21.55
N LEU A 466 17.83 5.86 20.70
CA LEU A 466 18.64 7.06 20.96
C LEU A 466 18.09 7.89 22.13
N LYS A 467 16.76 7.91 22.33
CA LYS A 467 16.13 8.59 23.48
C LYS A 467 16.51 7.99 24.83
N LYS A 468 16.99 6.74 24.88
CA LYS A 468 17.46 6.11 26.12
C LYS A 468 18.83 6.63 26.58
N LEU A 469 19.56 7.34 25.73
CA LEU A 469 20.85 7.92 26.09
C LEU A 469 20.64 9.08 27.06
N ALA A 470 21.39 9.10 28.16
CA ALA A 470 21.44 10.19 29.13
C ALA A 470 21.80 11.53 28.46
N PHE A 471 22.61 11.49 27.41
CA PHE A 471 22.91 12.65 26.56
C PHE A 471 21.64 13.30 25.99
N CYS A 472 20.67 12.49 25.54
CA CYS A 472 19.44 12.99 24.93
C CYS A 472 18.48 13.57 25.97
N GLU A 473 18.42 12.96 27.16
CA GLU A 473 17.63 13.47 28.28
C GLU A 473 18.18 14.80 28.81
N ASP A 474 19.50 14.89 29.02
CA ASP A 474 20.11 16.07 29.62
C ASP A 474 20.10 17.30 28.71
N CYS A 475 20.27 17.11 27.40
CA CYS A 475 20.31 18.21 26.43
C CYS A 475 18.92 18.73 26.01
N MET A 476 17.83 18.10 26.48
CA MET A 476 16.42 18.40 26.11
C MET A 476 16.22 18.57 24.59
N LEU A 477 16.80 17.66 23.81
CA LEU A 477 16.76 17.75 22.34
C LEU A 477 15.33 17.54 21.82
N SER A 478 14.87 18.44 20.96
CA SER A 478 13.64 18.20 20.18
C SER A 478 13.84 17.01 19.24
N ASN A 479 12.75 16.33 18.83
CA ASN A 479 12.83 15.21 17.88
C ASN A 479 13.55 15.60 16.57
N GLU A 480 13.43 16.86 16.16
CA GLU A 480 14.05 17.42 14.96
C GLU A 480 15.56 17.55 15.10
N MET A 481 16.04 18.11 16.22
CA MET A 481 17.47 18.18 16.52
C MET A 481 18.07 16.80 16.73
N LEU A 482 17.35 15.88 17.38
CA LEU A 482 17.84 14.52 17.57
C LEU A 482 18.04 13.82 16.22
N ARG A 483 17.13 14.01 15.26
CA ARG A 483 17.30 13.49 13.91
C ARG A 483 18.51 14.07 13.19
N SER A 484 18.64 15.40 13.12
CA SER A 484 19.71 16.05 12.36
C SER A 484 21.10 15.81 12.96
N VAL A 485 21.18 15.72 14.29
CA VAL A 485 22.43 15.50 15.02
C VAL A 485 22.92 14.07 14.86
N PHE A 486 22.02 13.09 14.96
CA PHE A 486 22.41 11.68 14.94
C PHE A 486 22.49 11.08 13.53
N GLU A 487 21.86 11.67 12.51
CA GLU A 487 21.83 11.13 11.13
C GLU A 487 23.22 10.72 10.59
N LYS A 488 24.25 11.53 10.83
CA LYS A 488 25.63 11.25 10.40
C LYS A 488 26.50 10.59 11.47
N ALA A 489 26.03 10.61 12.72
CA ALA A 489 26.78 10.08 13.86
C ALA A 489 26.47 8.60 14.12
N THR A 490 25.31 8.10 13.67
CA THR A 490 24.87 6.72 13.89
C THR A 490 25.23 5.77 12.76
N SER A 491 25.69 4.56 13.10
CA SER A 491 25.83 3.44 12.16
C SER A 491 25.48 2.13 12.85
N ASP A 492 24.78 1.22 12.16
CA ASP A 492 24.52 -0.13 12.65
C ASP A 492 25.63 -1.09 12.22
N GLU A 493 26.10 -1.94 13.14
CA GLU A 493 27.11 -2.97 12.86
C GLU A 493 26.77 -4.28 13.56
N ASP A 494 27.17 -5.39 12.95
CA ASP A 494 27.04 -6.74 13.51
C ASP A 494 28.42 -7.26 13.93
N TYR A 495 28.49 -7.88 15.10
CA TYR A 495 29.69 -8.49 15.64
C TYR A 495 29.55 -10.02 15.79
N PRO A 496 30.53 -10.83 15.36
CA PRO A 496 30.62 -12.25 15.66
C PRO A 496 30.85 -12.50 17.15
N SER A 497 30.62 -13.73 17.60
CA SER A 497 30.91 -14.13 18.98
C SER A 497 32.40 -14.08 19.32
N ASN A 498 32.69 -13.84 20.60
CA ASN A 498 34.04 -13.69 21.17
C ASN A 498 34.89 -12.55 20.58
N GLN A 499 34.29 -11.54 19.94
CA GLN A 499 34.99 -10.34 19.54
C GLN A 499 35.09 -9.33 20.68
N VAL A 500 36.25 -8.68 20.81
CA VAL A 500 36.47 -7.56 21.71
C VAL A 500 35.86 -6.31 21.10
N ILE A 501 34.96 -5.66 21.84
CA ILE A 501 34.32 -4.40 21.44
C ILE A 501 35.13 -3.22 21.98
N CYS A 502 35.46 -3.26 23.27
CA CYS A 502 36.30 -2.27 23.93
C CYS A 502 37.25 -2.96 24.89
N SER A 503 38.40 -2.33 25.11
CA SER A 503 39.44 -2.79 26.03
C SER A 503 39.63 -1.77 27.13
N ALA A 504 39.79 -2.24 28.37
CA ALA A 504 40.07 -1.38 29.51
C ALA A 504 41.37 -0.59 29.28
N GLY A 505 41.33 0.71 29.56
CA GLY A 505 42.45 1.63 29.37
C GLY A 505 42.63 2.16 27.95
N CYS A 506 41.77 1.80 26.99
CA CYS A 506 41.75 2.42 25.66
C CYS A 506 40.78 3.62 25.60
N VAL A 507 41.10 4.61 24.77
CA VAL A 507 40.25 5.79 24.55
C VAL A 507 38.90 5.37 23.92
N ALA A 508 37.80 5.81 24.52
CA ALA A 508 36.46 5.57 24.04
C ALA A 508 36.09 6.60 22.96
N THR A 509 36.15 6.18 21.69
CA THR A 509 35.80 7.02 20.52
C THR A 509 34.34 6.89 20.10
N GLU A 510 33.68 5.81 20.52
CA GLU A 510 32.32 5.46 20.10
C GLU A 510 31.50 5.02 21.32
N CYS A 511 30.22 5.39 21.34
CA CYS A 511 29.23 4.83 22.24
C CYS A 511 28.44 3.75 21.50
N ILE A 512 28.18 2.63 22.19
CA ILE A 512 27.60 1.44 21.57
C ILE A 512 26.33 1.07 22.32
N ILE A 513 25.22 0.96 21.60
CA ILE A 513 23.93 0.51 22.11
C ILE A 513 23.65 -0.87 21.56
N VAL A 514 23.43 -1.86 22.42
CA VAL A 514 23.10 -3.23 22.04
C VAL A 514 21.63 -3.31 21.66
N MET A 515 21.37 -3.82 20.46
CA MET A 515 20.02 -4.02 19.93
C MET A 515 19.57 -5.47 20.05
N ASP A 516 20.47 -6.41 19.80
CA ASP A 516 20.23 -7.85 19.89
C ASP A 516 21.53 -8.59 20.28
N GLY A 517 21.41 -9.67 21.05
CA GLY A 517 22.52 -10.47 21.54
C GLY A 517 23.04 -10.07 22.93
N GLU A 518 24.04 -10.83 23.42
CA GLU A 518 24.59 -10.69 24.77
C GLU A 518 26.07 -10.30 24.76
N LEU A 519 26.42 -9.39 25.66
CA LEU A 519 27.80 -8.99 25.95
C LEU A 519 28.32 -9.64 27.23
N LYS A 520 29.64 -9.74 27.34
CA LYS A 520 30.39 -10.28 28.47
C LYS A 520 31.45 -9.26 28.91
N VAL A 521 31.47 -8.92 30.19
CA VAL A 521 32.52 -8.06 30.77
C VAL A 521 33.64 -8.91 31.32
N HIS A 522 34.86 -8.41 31.16
CA HIS A 522 36.04 -8.90 31.86
C HIS A 522 36.51 -7.82 32.85
N GLY A 523 36.52 -8.14 34.15
CA GLY A 523 37.07 -7.27 35.20
C GLY A 523 36.10 -6.59 36.17
N GLY A 524 34.85 -7.06 36.31
CA GLY A 524 33.93 -6.56 37.35
C GLY A 524 32.70 -7.45 37.58
N GLU A 525 32.12 -7.40 38.78
CA GLU A 525 30.86 -8.08 39.16
C GLU A 525 29.64 -7.30 38.62
N LEU A 526 29.33 -7.47 37.34
CA LEU A 526 28.08 -6.98 36.76
C LEU A 526 27.19 -8.19 36.42
N ASN A 527 26.19 -8.43 37.26
CA ASN A 527 25.24 -9.55 37.15
C ASN A 527 23.99 -9.21 36.31
N GLY A 528 24.11 -8.39 35.26
CA GLY A 528 22.97 -7.98 34.42
C GLY A 528 23.30 -7.83 32.93
N PRO A 529 22.29 -7.89 32.04
CA PRO A 529 22.48 -7.67 30.61
C PRO A 529 22.90 -6.21 30.35
N ILE A 530 24.02 -6.03 29.64
CA ILE A 530 24.53 -4.71 29.27
C ILE A 530 23.84 -4.24 28.00
N GLN A 531 23.18 -3.10 28.06
CA GLN A 531 22.54 -2.50 26.88
C GLN A 531 23.34 -1.34 26.28
N ILE A 532 24.17 -0.64 27.05
CA ILE A 532 24.93 0.53 26.58
C ILE A 532 26.36 0.44 27.08
N VAL A 533 27.32 0.71 26.19
CA VAL A 533 28.76 0.72 26.46
C VAL A 533 29.33 2.09 26.12
N ASN A 534 30.22 2.59 26.99
CA ASN A 534 30.97 3.83 26.81
C ASN A 534 30.13 5.10 26.63
N GLU A 535 28.92 5.16 27.21
CA GLU A 535 28.03 6.33 27.11
C GLU A 535 28.69 7.65 27.53
N HIS A 536 29.57 7.62 28.54
CA HIS A 536 30.26 8.80 29.06
C HIS A 536 31.12 9.53 28.02
N CYS A 537 31.55 8.85 26.94
CA CYS A 537 32.32 9.48 25.87
C CYS A 537 31.50 10.55 25.10
N LEU A 538 30.16 10.50 25.18
CA LEU A 538 29.28 11.47 24.53
C LEU A 538 29.07 12.75 25.36
N LEU A 539 29.41 12.73 26.65
CA LEU A 539 29.13 13.84 27.57
C LEU A 539 30.26 14.89 27.62
N THR A 540 31.47 14.51 27.22
CA THR A 540 32.68 15.35 27.34
C THR A 540 33.49 15.31 26.04
N GLU A 541 34.09 16.44 25.66
CA GLU A 541 34.98 16.49 24.50
C GLU A 541 36.34 15.86 24.81
N ASP A 542 36.75 15.86 26.08
CA ASP A 542 37.99 15.26 26.58
C ASP A 542 38.08 13.75 26.33
N GLU A 543 39.31 13.22 26.28
CA GLU A 543 39.55 11.80 26.13
C GLU A 543 39.06 11.04 27.37
N VAL A 544 38.07 10.16 27.15
CA VAL A 544 37.56 9.26 28.18
C VAL A 544 38.13 7.88 27.91
N PHE A 545 38.69 7.24 28.94
CA PHE A 545 39.19 5.86 28.85
C PHE A 545 38.09 4.86 29.21
N SER A 546 38.08 3.72 28.54
CA SER A 546 37.15 2.64 28.85
C SER A 546 37.58 1.96 30.16
N ASP A 547 36.67 1.85 31.12
CA ASP A 547 36.99 1.26 32.43
C ASP A 547 37.05 -0.28 32.39
N THR A 548 36.32 -0.89 31.45
CA THR A 548 36.15 -2.34 31.38
C THR A 548 36.42 -2.89 29.98
N THR A 549 36.87 -4.13 29.92
CA THR A 549 37.00 -4.86 28.66
C THR A 549 35.70 -5.60 28.39
N VAL A 550 35.07 -5.35 27.25
CA VAL A 550 33.79 -5.96 26.87
C VAL A 550 33.96 -6.79 25.62
N THR A 551 33.50 -8.04 25.69
CA THR A 551 33.49 -9.00 24.58
C THR A 551 32.07 -9.44 24.27
N THR A 552 31.81 -9.83 23.03
CA THR A 552 30.53 -10.43 22.63
C THR A 552 30.43 -11.88 23.10
N LYS A 553 29.36 -12.27 23.78
CA LYS A 553 29.08 -13.67 24.16
C LYS A 553 28.43 -14.44 23.02
N THR A 554 27.42 -13.84 22.39
CA THR A 554 26.74 -14.34 21.19
C THR A 554 27.16 -13.51 19.98
N CYS A 555 26.59 -13.76 18.79
CA CYS A 555 26.59 -12.70 17.76
C CYS A 555 25.71 -11.56 18.28
N VAL A 556 26.12 -10.31 18.04
CA VAL A 556 25.48 -9.12 18.60
C VAL A 556 25.28 -8.08 17.52
N GLN A 557 24.11 -7.45 17.50
CA GLN A 557 23.84 -6.28 16.69
C GLN A 557 23.92 -5.03 17.57
N VAL A 558 24.67 -4.03 17.12
CA VAL A 558 24.85 -2.79 17.87
C VAL A 558 24.63 -1.55 17.01
N LEU A 559 24.13 -0.50 17.64
CA LEU A 559 24.06 0.85 17.09
C LEU A 559 25.23 1.65 17.67
N LYS A 560 26.14 2.10 16.79
CA LYS A 560 27.28 2.92 17.15
C LYS A 560 26.95 4.38 16.98
N VAL A 561 27.34 5.19 17.96
CA VAL A 561 27.35 6.65 17.91
C VAL A 561 28.80 7.11 17.96
N ARG A 562 29.29 7.65 16.85
CA ARG A 562 30.66 8.19 16.76
C ARG A 562 30.74 9.55 17.44
N LYS A 563 31.62 9.67 18.43
CA LYS A 563 31.83 10.89 19.20
C LYS A 563 32.13 12.09 18.30
N GLU A 564 33.15 11.99 17.45
CA GLU A 564 33.58 13.10 16.58
C GLU A 564 32.45 13.61 15.66
N ALA A 565 31.71 12.68 15.05
CA ALA A 565 30.60 13.02 14.17
C ALA A 565 29.44 13.67 14.93
N LEU A 566 29.17 13.19 16.16
CA LEU A 566 28.15 13.77 17.03
C LEU A 566 28.50 15.21 17.43
N PHE A 567 29.72 15.44 17.91
CA PHE A 567 30.19 16.76 18.34
C PHE A 567 30.24 17.75 17.16
N LEU A 568 30.68 17.30 15.98
CA LEU A 568 30.65 18.11 14.76
C LEU A 568 29.21 18.51 14.35
N SER A 569 28.25 17.61 14.52
CA SER A 569 26.83 17.92 14.28
C SER A 569 26.27 18.85 15.37
N CYS A 570 26.66 18.67 16.63
CA CYS A 570 26.24 19.54 17.73
C CYS A 570 26.72 20.99 17.55
N ARG A 571 27.95 21.20 17.08
CA ARG A 571 28.47 22.53 16.71
C ARG A 571 27.68 23.17 15.57
N ARG A 572 27.38 22.39 14.53
CA ARG A 572 26.56 22.87 13.39
C ARG A 572 25.16 23.31 13.80
N HIS A 573 24.59 22.70 14.84
CA HIS A 573 23.28 23.07 15.38
C HIS A 573 23.36 24.05 16.57
N GLY A 574 24.53 24.62 16.86
CA GLY A 574 24.70 25.64 17.89
C GLY A 574 24.55 25.15 19.33
N LEU A 575 24.67 23.85 19.60
CA LEU A 575 24.61 23.29 20.97
C LEU A 575 25.94 23.48 21.72
N ILE A 576 27.03 23.60 20.98
CA ILE A 576 28.40 23.78 21.46
C ILE A 576 28.94 25.05 20.81
N GLY A 577 29.48 25.99 21.61
CA GLY A 577 30.10 27.21 21.10
C GLY A 577 31.42 26.95 20.36
N ASP A 578 31.91 27.96 19.62
CA ASP A 578 33.20 27.89 18.93
C ASP A 578 34.40 27.70 19.89
N ASP A 579 34.19 27.96 21.18
CA ASP A 579 35.11 27.72 22.29
C ASP A 579 35.09 26.28 22.84
N GLY A 580 34.29 25.39 22.22
CA GLY A 580 34.15 23.99 22.62
C GLY A 580 33.33 23.78 23.89
N LYS A 581 32.72 24.84 24.45
CA LYS A 581 31.91 24.73 25.66
C LYS A 581 30.44 24.58 25.30
N TRP A 582 29.77 23.69 26.06
CA TRP A 582 28.31 23.58 26.04
C TRP A 582 27.68 24.92 26.42
N LEU A 583 26.76 25.42 25.60
CA LEU A 583 25.94 26.57 25.98
C LEU A 583 25.16 26.21 27.24
N THR A 584 25.08 27.13 28.20
CA THR A 584 24.61 26.88 29.57
C THR A 584 23.20 26.28 29.69
N GLN A 585 22.40 26.31 28.63
CA GLN A 585 21.06 25.71 28.56
C GLN A 585 21.04 24.24 28.09
N HIS A 586 22.11 23.75 27.46
CA HIS A 586 22.20 22.41 26.84
C HIS A 586 23.34 21.56 27.42
N LYS A 587 23.88 21.93 28.59
CA LYS A 587 25.01 21.21 29.17
C LYS A 587 24.57 19.85 29.73
N PRO A 588 25.12 18.72 29.25
CA PRO A 588 24.87 17.42 29.86
C PRO A 588 25.35 17.41 31.31
N ARG A 589 24.53 16.90 32.23
CA ARG A 589 24.87 16.85 33.66
C ARG A 589 25.72 15.61 33.89
N ALA A 590 27.01 15.79 34.18
CA ALA A 590 27.84 14.71 34.69
C ALA A 590 27.25 14.22 36.03
N ARG A 591 26.61 13.04 36.04
CA ARG A 591 26.23 12.38 37.29
C ARG A 591 27.53 11.97 37.99
N SER A 592 27.86 12.63 39.10
CA SER A 592 28.98 12.26 39.95
C SER A 592 28.67 10.94 40.65
N GLY A 593 29.21 9.84 40.12
CA GLY A 593 29.12 8.53 40.74
C GLY A 593 30.26 7.65 40.24
N SER A 594 31.28 7.47 41.08
CA SER A 594 32.20 6.34 40.97
C SER A 594 31.40 5.04 41.05
N GLY A 595 31.25 4.35 39.92
CA GLY A 595 30.56 3.06 39.88
C GLY A 595 29.86 2.83 38.55
N THR A 596 30.51 2.03 37.69
CA THR A 596 29.86 1.13 36.71
C THR A 596 28.51 1.59 36.16
N SER A 597 28.52 2.28 35.03
CA SER A 597 27.32 2.50 34.22
C SER A 597 27.27 1.54 33.03
N CYS A 598 27.33 0.24 33.32
CA CYS A 598 26.54 -0.70 32.52
C CYS A 598 25.12 -0.57 33.08
N VAL A 599 24.26 0.19 32.42
CA VAL A 599 22.87 0.34 32.85
C VAL A 599 22.17 -1.01 32.67
N GLY A 600 22.10 -1.77 33.76
CA GLY A 600 21.17 -2.89 33.88
C GLY A 600 19.80 -2.31 34.20
N ALA A 601 18.86 -2.41 33.25
CA ALA A 601 17.45 -2.16 33.51
C ALA A 601 16.70 -3.49 33.44
N TYR A 602 16.05 -3.83 34.55
CA TYR A 602 14.91 -4.73 34.60
C TYR A 602 13.78 -4.15 33.73
N VAL A 603 13.38 -4.85 32.66
CA VAL A 603 11.99 -5.19 32.28
C VAL A 603 12.04 -6.46 31.45
#